data_AF-A0A5B7DIF3-F1
#
_entry.id   AF-A0A5B7DIF3-F1
#
_cell.length_a   1.000
_cell.length_b   1.000
_cell.length_c   1.000
_cell.angle_alpha   90.00
_cell.angle_beta   90.00
_cell.angle_gamma   90.00
#
_symmetry.space_group_name_H-M   'P 1'
#
loop_
_entity.id
_entity.type
_entity.pdbx_description
1 polymer ?
#
loop_
_entity_poly.entity_id
_entity_poly.type
_entity_poly.pdbx_seq_one_letter_code
_entity_poly.pdbx_strand_id
1 'polypeptide(L)'
;MPCHAPSQSHPDTTYQSQSAPTITNSPFTFPLPSTTATLSPLSSPSTISSASHVPSSPMSMLLRRSISYNCRDLVKQHLGHVENRLFEMFGDEEKRTININKFLMGLTATGMRPSDPRLKQTKQNLKKLQDQMGSEFVSLDIDYETFMGIISENLEIVVKAFSANFVIPDFQGFCKQMEEIYNKCYANHSGKPAQYIPQLARYDSKSWGMAICTVDGQRFSLGDVEVPFTIQSCSKPLTYATGLAVNGCDYMHNYVGMEPSGRYFNELVLDYSSE
;
A
#
# COMPACT_ATOMS: atom_id res chain seq x y z
N MET A 1 -9.13 25.60 -49.13
CA MET A 1 -9.60 26.96 -48.78
C MET A 1 -9.20 27.22 -47.33
N PRO A 2 -8.40 28.26 -47.02
CA PRO A 2 -7.92 28.49 -45.67
C PRO A 2 -8.90 29.38 -44.90
N CYS A 3 -9.27 28.97 -43.68
CA CYS A 3 -10.13 29.77 -42.81
C CYS A 3 -9.34 30.25 -41.59
N HIS A 4 -9.43 31.56 -41.38
CA HIS A 4 -8.79 32.39 -40.38
C HIS A 4 -9.10 32.02 -38.93
N ALA A 5 -8.10 32.21 -38.06
CA ALA A 5 -8.26 32.37 -36.61
C ALA A 5 -8.80 33.77 -36.26
N PRO A 6 -9.62 33.92 -35.21
CA PRO A 6 -9.85 35.22 -34.58
C PRO A 6 -9.07 35.37 -33.28
N SER A 7 -8.35 36.49 -33.20
CA SER A 7 -7.76 37.09 -32.01
C SER A 7 -8.82 37.80 -31.15
N GLN A 8 -8.87 37.55 -29.83
CA GLN A 8 -9.47 38.45 -28.81
C GLN A 8 -8.73 38.22 -27.47
N SER A 9 -7.85 39.14 -27.07
CA SER A 9 -8.07 40.24 -26.11
C SER A 9 -8.25 39.79 -24.66
N HIS A 10 -7.17 39.89 -23.88
CA HIS A 10 -7.12 39.74 -22.42
C HIS A 10 -7.87 40.87 -21.71
N PRO A 11 -8.57 40.58 -20.60
CA PRO A 11 -8.69 41.50 -19.49
C PRO A 11 -7.78 41.06 -18.34
N ASP A 12 -6.98 42.01 -17.87
CA ASP A 12 -6.29 41.97 -16.58
C ASP A 12 -7.28 41.67 -15.45
N THR A 13 -7.00 40.66 -14.63
CA THR A 13 -7.66 40.53 -13.33
C THR A 13 -6.63 40.14 -12.28
N THR A 14 -6.42 41.11 -11.38
CA THR A 14 -5.55 41.10 -10.22
C THR A 14 -5.74 39.83 -9.38
N TYR A 15 -4.66 39.06 -9.24
CA TYR A 15 -4.57 37.90 -8.34
C TYR A 15 -4.67 38.36 -6.87
N GLN A 16 -5.76 38.03 -6.19
CA GLN A 16 -5.76 37.92 -4.73
C GLN A 16 -5.30 36.51 -4.37
N SER A 17 -4.15 36.43 -3.69
CA SER A 17 -3.61 35.21 -3.12
C SER A 17 -4.56 34.66 -2.06
N GLN A 18 -5.37 33.66 -2.41
CA GLN A 18 -6.01 32.80 -1.44
C GLN A 18 -5.09 31.62 -1.16
N SER A 19 -4.71 31.49 0.10
CA SER A 19 -3.87 30.46 0.68
C SER A 19 -4.33 29.06 0.30
N ALA A 20 -3.38 28.21 -0.11
CA ALA A 20 -3.57 26.78 -0.32
C ALA A 20 -4.17 26.11 0.94
N PRO A 21 -5.10 25.15 0.79
CA PRO A 21 -5.63 24.41 1.93
C PRO A 21 -4.50 23.57 2.54
N THR A 22 -4.26 23.78 3.82
CA THR A 22 -3.33 23.02 4.67
C THR A 22 -3.69 21.53 4.63
N ILE A 23 -2.73 20.70 4.20
CA ILE A 23 -2.78 19.25 4.31
C ILE A 23 -2.77 18.88 5.80
N THR A 24 -3.90 18.40 6.32
CA THR A 24 -3.96 17.81 7.66
C THR A 24 -3.64 16.32 7.55
N ASN A 25 -2.39 15.96 7.84
CA ASN A 25 -2.06 14.60 8.28
C ASN A 25 -2.66 14.41 9.68
N SER A 26 -3.92 13.98 9.74
CA SER A 26 -4.52 13.56 11.00
C SER A 26 -4.06 12.14 11.35
N PRO A 27 -3.61 11.88 12.59
CA PRO A 27 -3.33 10.53 13.05
C PRO A 27 -4.66 9.78 13.22
N PHE A 28 -4.75 8.60 12.62
CA PHE A 28 -5.91 7.72 12.77
C PHE A 28 -6.04 7.23 14.22
N THR A 29 -7.05 7.72 14.93
CA THR A 29 -7.49 7.18 16.23
C THR A 29 -8.63 6.19 16.00
N PHE A 30 -8.47 4.94 16.45
CA PHE A 30 -9.54 3.95 16.45
C PHE A 30 -10.50 4.19 17.64
N PRO A 31 -11.83 4.24 17.44
CA PRO A 31 -12.78 4.11 18.54
C PRO A 31 -13.05 2.63 18.85
N LEU A 32 -12.88 2.24 20.11
CA LEU A 32 -13.35 0.97 20.68
C LEU A 32 -14.87 1.02 20.92
N PRO A 33 -15.63 -0.07 20.67
CA PRO A 33 -17.00 -0.17 21.11
C PRO A 33 -17.08 -0.62 22.59
N SER A 34 -17.88 0.11 23.38
CA SER A 34 -18.23 -0.20 24.76
C SER A 34 -19.73 -0.50 24.89
N THR A 35 -20.08 -1.69 25.37
CA THR A 35 -21.11 -2.06 26.40
C THR A 35 -21.55 -3.52 26.19
N THR A 36 -21.17 -4.45 27.09
CA THR A 36 -21.82 -4.92 28.33
C THR A 36 -22.87 -6.02 28.10
N ALA A 37 -22.53 -7.25 28.49
CA ALA A 37 -23.49 -8.23 29.02
C ALA A 37 -22.80 -9.09 30.09
N THR A 38 -23.34 -8.98 31.30
CA THR A 38 -22.97 -9.60 32.57
C THR A 38 -23.22 -11.11 32.55
N LEU A 39 -22.43 -11.89 33.28
CA LEU A 39 -22.85 -13.05 34.11
C LEU A 39 -21.63 -13.61 34.88
N SER A 40 -21.78 -13.75 36.19
CA SER A 40 -20.93 -14.51 37.13
C SER A 40 -21.84 -15.51 37.88
N PRO A 41 -21.37 -16.38 38.80
CA PRO A 41 -20.01 -16.88 39.12
C PRO A 41 -19.98 -18.42 39.34
N LEU A 42 -18.81 -19.03 39.63
CA LEU A 42 -18.73 -20.12 40.64
C LEU A 42 -17.31 -20.36 41.20
N SER A 43 -17.23 -20.20 42.54
CA SER A 43 -16.43 -20.88 43.59
C SER A 43 -15.01 -21.45 43.35
N SER A 44 -14.11 -21.03 44.26
CA SER A 44 -12.81 -21.61 44.64
C SER A 44 -12.93 -22.87 45.52
N PRO A 45 -11.80 -23.58 45.81
CA PRO A 45 -11.21 -23.45 47.16
C PRO A 45 -9.65 -23.50 47.27
N SER A 46 -9.16 -22.77 48.29
CA SER A 46 -7.98 -22.88 49.21
C SER A 46 -6.74 -23.74 48.85
N THR A 47 -5.47 -23.27 48.88
CA THR A 47 -4.54 -22.75 49.94
C THR A 47 -3.45 -23.80 50.30
N ILE A 48 -2.15 -23.42 50.27
CA ILE A 48 -1.02 -23.72 51.22
C ILE A 48 0.29 -23.12 50.61
N SER A 49 0.83 -22.02 51.17
CA SER A 49 2.09 -21.88 51.96
C SER A 49 3.35 -22.45 51.28
N SER A 50 4.30 -21.69 50.73
CA SER A 50 5.29 -20.72 51.27
C SER A 50 6.72 -21.26 51.04
N ALA A 51 7.57 -20.48 50.37
CA ALA A 51 9.02 -20.38 50.60
C ALA A 51 9.67 -19.46 49.55
N SER A 52 10.51 -18.58 50.03
CA SER A 52 11.26 -17.51 49.36
C SER A 52 12.39 -18.00 48.46
N HIS A 53 12.37 -17.58 47.19
CA HIS A 53 13.59 -17.35 46.39
C HIS A 53 13.27 -16.40 45.23
N VAL A 54 13.99 -15.28 45.14
CA VAL A 54 14.01 -14.39 43.96
C VAL A 54 15.07 -14.95 43.01
N PRO A 55 14.73 -15.31 41.75
CA PRO A 55 15.29 -14.55 40.63
C PRO A 55 14.49 -14.54 39.31
N SER A 56 14.78 -13.49 38.52
CA SER A 56 14.58 -13.31 37.07
C SER A 56 13.17 -13.01 36.53
N SER A 57 13.10 -11.89 35.82
CA SER A 57 11.96 -11.28 35.13
C SER A 57 11.16 -12.29 34.25
N PRO A 58 9.82 -12.15 34.13
CA PRO A 58 8.97 -13.00 33.29
C PRO A 58 9.16 -12.81 31.76
N MET A 59 10.27 -12.20 31.34
CA MET A 59 10.65 -11.91 29.95
C MET A 59 11.00 -13.14 29.07
N SER A 60 10.75 -14.39 29.49
CA SER A 60 11.25 -15.58 28.77
C SER A 60 10.19 -16.51 28.15
N MET A 61 8.89 -16.18 28.24
CA MET A 61 7.83 -16.97 27.59
C MET A 61 7.16 -16.28 26.40
N LEU A 62 7.86 -15.34 25.75
CA LEU A 62 7.38 -14.70 24.53
C LEU A 62 7.76 -15.53 23.31
N LEU A 63 6.75 -16.09 22.64
CA LEU A 63 6.79 -16.63 21.28
C LEU A 63 8.16 -17.18 20.82
N ARG A 64 8.69 -18.25 21.45
CA ARG A 64 9.77 -19.05 20.85
C ARG A 64 9.20 -19.84 19.65
N ARG A 65 8.83 -19.14 18.58
CA ARG A 65 8.81 -19.74 17.26
C ARG A 65 10.28 -19.91 16.90
N SER A 66 10.75 -21.15 16.80
CA SER A 66 12.11 -21.44 16.37
C SER A 66 12.36 -20.68 15.07
N ILE A 67 13.23 -19.68 15.11
CA ILE A 67 13.69 -19.00 13.89
C ILE A 67 14.39 -20.07 13.07
N SER A 68 13.83 -20.40 11.90
CA SER A 68 14.42 -21.40 11.03
C SER A 68 15.85 -20.98 10.66
N TYR A 69 16.78 -21.93 10.60
CA TYR A 69 18.15 -21.68 10.12
C TYR A 69 18.14 -20.96 8.76
N ASN A 70 17.23 -21.36 7.86
CA ASN A 70 17.04 -20.71 6.55
C ASN A 70 16.69 -19.22 6.66
N CYS A 71 15.97 -18.82 7.71
CA CYS A 71 15.58 -17.43 7.93
C CYS A 71 16.81 -16.57 8.29
N ARG A 72 17.69 -17.08 9.16
CA ARG A 72 18.94 -16.38 9.51
C ARG A 72 19.91 -16.37 8.33
N ASP A 73 19.99 -17.45 7.57
CA ASP A 73 20.91 -17.55 6.44
C ASP A 73 20.46 -16.68 5.25
N LEU A 74 19.14 -16.59 4.97
CA LEU A 74 18.60 -15.64 3.98
C LEU A 74 18.91 -14.19 4.33
N VAL A 75 18.79 -13.81 5.61
CA VAL A 75 19.24 -12.48 6.07
C VAL A 75 20.75 -12.33 5.88
N LYS A 76 21.55 -13.30 6.30
CA LYS A 76 23.01 -13.21 6.11
C LYS A 76 23.43 -13.18 4.64
N GLN A 77 22.67 -13.81 3.74
CA GLN A 77 23.02 -13.89 2.32
C GLN A 77 22.66 -12.62 1.56
N HIS A 78 21.45 -12.10 1.74
CA HIS A 78 20.95 -10.95 0.98
C HIS A 78 21.17 -9.61 1.68
N LEU A 79 21.63 -9.69 2.92
CA LEU A 79 21.67 -8.62 3.89
C LEU A 79 22.91 -8.89 4.80
N GLY A 80 24.06 -9.28 4.24
CA GLY A 80 25.19 -9.82 5.01
C GLY A 80 25.79 -8.96 6.13
N HIS A 81 25.56 -7.65 6.13
CA HIS A 81 25.92 -6.72 7.22
C HIS A 81 24.70 -6.17 7.99
N VAL A 82 23.57 -6.86 7.97
CA VAL A 82 22.27 -6.24 8.25
C VAL A 82 21.73 -6.46 9.62
N GLU A 83 22.26 -7.38 10.41
CA GLU A 83 22.03 -7.26 11.84
C GLU A 83 22.46 -5.84 12.29
N ASN A 84 23.66 -5.43 11.89
CA ASN A 84 24.17 -4.08 12.12
C ASN A 84 23.36 -3.01 11.37
N ARG A 85 22.97 -3.24 10.10
CA ARG A 85 22.15 -2.28 9.34
C ARG A 85 20.72 -2.13 9.88
N LEU A 86 20.12 -3.18 10.41
CA LEU A 86 18.81 -3.16 11.08
C LEU A 86 18.92 -2.36 12.37
N PHE A 87 20.01 -2.56 13.14
CA PHE A 87 20.28 -1.72 14.30
C PHE A 87 20.56 -0.26 13.90
N GLU A 88 21.36 -0.01 12.87
CA GLU A 88 21.65 1.33 12.36
C GLU A 88 20.38 2.05 11.88
N MET A 89 19.52 1.35 11.13
CA MET A 89 18.32 1.94 10.55
C MET A 89 17.16 2.05 11.54
N PHE A 90 17.00 1.06 12.42
CA PHE A 90 15.77 0.89 13.20
C PHE A 90 16.00 0.69 14.69
N GLY A 91 17.22 0.50 15.18
CA GLY A 91 17.47 0.02 16.54
C GLY A 91 18.57 0.73 17.31
N ASP A 92 19.05 0.02 18.33
CA ASP A 92 20.17 0.37 19.20
C ASP A 92 21.07 -0.87 19.30
N GLU A 93 22.28 -0.77 18.75
CA GLU A 93 23.22 -1.89 18.66
C GLU A 93 23.72 -2.32 20.04
N GLU A 94 23.93 -1.38 20.97
CA GLU A 94 24.41 -1.67 22.32
C GLU A 94 23.37 -2.44 23.14
N LYS A 95 22.10 -2.04 23.02
CA LYS A 95 20.98 -2.71 23.70
C LYS A 95 20.47 -3.92 22.94
N ARG A 96 20.90 -4.10 21.68
CA ARG A 96 20.41 -5.11 20.73
C ARG A 96 18.88 -5.10 20.60
N THR A 97 18.31 -3.90 20.57
CA THR A 97 16.86 -3.68 20.41
C THR A 97 16.53 -3.02 19.07
N ILE A 98 15.33 -3.30 18.55
CA ILE A 98 14.78 -2.74 17.33
C ILE A 98 13.51 -1.96 17.66
N ASN A 99 13.43 -0.73 17.17
CA ASN A 99 12.23 0.10 17.26
C ASN A 99 11.23 -0.28 16.16
N ILE A 100 10.09 -0.83 16.56
CA ILE A 100 9.04 -1.29 15.64
C ILE A 100 8.47 -0.15 14.80
N ASN A 101 8.29 1.05 15.37
CA ASN A 101 7.75 2.17 14.61
C ASN A 101 8.72 2.63 13.51
N LYS A 102 10.01 2.75 13.81
CA LYS A 102 11.03 3.05 12.80
C LYS A 102 11.04 2.01 11.68
N PHE A 103 10.95 0.73 12.04
CA PHE A 103 10.84 -0.35 11.05
C PHE A 103 9.60 -0.22 10.15
N LEU A 104 8.41 0.00 10.74
CA LEU A 104 7.16 0.14 9.98
C LEU A 104 7.15 1.41 9.11
N MET A 105 7.72 2.51 9.61
CA MET A 105 7.93 3.74 8.84
C MET A 105 8.91 3.49 7.70
N GLY A 106 9.99 2.76 7.94
CA GLY A 106 10.94 2.32 6.92
C GLY A 106 10.27 1.51 5.81
N LEU A 107 9.46 0.51 6.17
CA LEU A 107 8.69 -0.27 5.20
C LEU A 107 7.76 0.63 4.38
N THR A 108 7.06 1.55 5.04
CA THR A 108 6.15 2.50 4.36
C THR A 108 6.92 3.42 3.40
N ALA A 109 8.14 3.84 3.78
CA ALA A 109 8.99 4.68 2.94
C ALA A 109 9.43 3.98 1.64
N THR A 110 9.52 2.64 1.64
CA THR A 110 9.77 1.86 0.40
C THR A 110 8.57 1.82 -0.54
N GLY A 111 7.40 2.33 -0.13
CA GLY A 111 6.15 2.32 -0.88
C GLY A 111 5.22 1.16 -0.54
N MET A 112 5.61 0.24 0.35
CA MET A 112 4.72 -0.80 0.83
C MET A 112 3.62 -0.24 1.72
N ARG A 113 2.39 -0.74 1.57
CA ARG A 113 1.29 -0.40 2.48
C ARG A 113 1.23 -1.34 3.68
N PRO A 114 0.83 -0.88 4.87
CA PRO A 114 0.56 -1.75 6.02
C PRO A 114 -0.57 -2.79 5.80
N SER A 115 -1.36 -2.62 4.74
CA SER A 115 -2.41 -3.54 4.29
C SER A 115 -1.94 -4.54 3.24
N ASP A 116 -0.65 -4.56 2.87
CA ASP A 116 -0.11 -5.52 1.90
C ASP A 116 -0.36 -6.97 2.36
N PRO A 117 -1.06 -7.81 1.58
CA PRO A 117 -1.35 -9.20 1.96
C PRO A 117 -0.10 -10.04 2.24
N ARG A 118 1.04 -9.70 1.63
CA ARG A 118 2.32 -10.40 1.82
C ARG A 118 2.94 -10.10 3.18
N LEU A 119 2.48 -9.07 3.89
CA LEU A 119 2.88 -8.72 5.27
C LEU A 119 1.87 -9.21 6.32
N LYS A 120 0.88 -10.01 5.92
CA LYS A 120 -0.22 -10.44 6.79
C LYS A 120 0.28 -11.12 8.06
N GLN A 121 1.30 -11.98 7.97
CA GLN A 121 1.78 -12.75 9.13
C GLN A 121 2.56 -11.86 10.10
N THR A 122 3.43 -10.99 9.60
CA THR A 122 4.11 -9.94 10.39
C THR A 122 3.09 -9.10 11.15
N LYS A 123 2.02 -8.64 10.49
CA LYS A 123 0.95 -7.86 11.13
C LYS A 123 0.22 -8.63 12.22
N GLN A 124 -0.08 -9.91 11.99
CA GLN A 124 -0.71 -10.76 13.00
C GLN A 124 0.21 -11.01 14.20
N ASN A 125 1.51 -11.21 13.95
CA ASN A 125 2.51 -11.40 15.01
C ASN A 125 2.66 -10.14 15.86
N LEU A 126 2.71 -8.96 15.23
CA LEU A 126 2.73 -7.67 15.92
C LEU A 126 1.48 -7.46 16.79
N LYS A 127 0.30 -7.79 16.26
CA LYS A 127 -0.94 -7.69 17.03
C LYS A 127 -0.95 -8.63 18.23
N LYS A 128 -0.53 -9.90 18.06
CA LYS A 128 -0.41 -10.85 19.18
C LYS A 128 0.54 -10.34 20.26
N LEU A 129 1.67 -9.75 19.85
CA LEU A 129 2.62 -9.17 20.78
C LEU A 129 2.01 -7.98 21.55
N GLN A 130 1.29 -7.10 20.85
CA GLN A 130 0.57 -5.98 21.46
C GLN A 130 -0.49 -6.46 22.47
N ASP A 131 -1.28 -7.47 22.09
CA ASP A 131 -2.32 -8.05 22.95
C ASP A 131 -1.72 -8.72 24.21
N GLN A 132 -0.50 -9.27 24.11
CA GLN A 132 0.21 -9.93 25.22
C GLN A 132 0.92 -8.94 26.16
N MET A 133 1.50 -7.87 25.62
CA MET A 133 2.27 -6.89 26.40
C MET A 133 1.39 -5.75 26.98
N GLY A 134 0.15 -5.61 26.53
CA GLY A 134 -0.80 -4.63 27.09
C GLY A 134 -0.22 -3.21 27.13
N SER A 135 -0.19 -2.59 28.31
CA SER A 135 0.35 -1.24 28.53
C SER A 135 1.89 -1.16 28.51
N GLU A 136 2.62 -2.28 28.59
CA GLU A 136 4.09 -2.31 28.49
C GLU A 136 4.58 -2.30 27.03
N PHE A 137 3.70 -2.55 26.06
CA PHE A 137 3.99 -2.38 24.62
C PHE A 137 4.33 -0.92 24.24
N VAL A 138 4.20 0.02 25.19
CA VAL A 138 4.63 1.41 25.04
C VAL A 138 6.13 1.50 24.78
N SER A 139 6.96 0.56 25.25
CA SER A 139 8.34 0.48 24.77
C SER A 139 8.34 -0.12 23.37
N LEU A 140 8.31 0.74 22.36
CA LEU A 140 8.37 0.43 20.93
C LEU A 140 9.66 -0.33 20.53
N ASP A 141 10.59 -0.52 21.48
CA ASP A 141 11.84 -1.22 21.33
C ASP A 141 11.69 -2.66 21.81
N ILE A 142 11.92 -3.61 20.92
CA ILE A 142 11.89 -5.05 21.22
C ILE A 142 13.27 -5.65 20.98
N ASP A 143 13.61 -6.75 21.64
CA ASP A 143 14.88 -7.43 21.40
C ASP A 143 14.93 -8.03 19.98
N TYR A 144 16.16 -8.19 19.49
CA TYR A 144 16.42 -8.70 18.14
C TYR A 144 15.82 -10.08 17.85
N GLU A 145 15.79 -11.00 18.82
CA GLU A 145 15.26 -12.35 18.60
C GLU A 145 13.73 -12.30 18.46
N THR A 146 13.07 -11.51 19.31
CA THR A 146 11.63 -11.24 19.17
C THR A 146 11.31 -10.59 17.82
N PHE A 147 12.10 -9.60 17.39
CA PHE A 147 11.94 -8.97 16.07
C PHE A 147 12.05 -9.97 14.92
N MET A 148 13.09 -10.81 14.93
CA MET A 148 13.28 -11.85 13.92
C MET A 148 12.13 -12.87 13.91
N GLY A 149 11.61 -13.22 15.09
CA GLY A 149 10.42 -14.05 15.22
C GLY A 149 9.19 -13.44 14.54
N ILE A 150 8.98 -12.11 14.67
CA ILE A 150 7.87 -11.37 14.07
C ILE A 150 7.91 -11.43 12.54
N ILE A 151 9.07 -11.16 11.94
CA ILE A 151 9.19 -11.01 10.47
C ILE A 151 9.48 -12.32 9.72
N SER A 152 9.82 -13.40 10.43
CA SER A 152 10.33 -14.66 9.87
C SER A 152 9.53 -15.22 8.68
N GLU A 153 8.20 -15.19 8.75
CA GLU A 153 7.29 -15.73 7.73
C GLU A 153 7.14 -14.83 6.50
N ASN A 154 7.50 -13.56 6.62
CA ASN A 154 7.43 -12.59 5.53
C ASN A 154 8.82 -12.01 5.26
N LEU A 155 9.86 -12.78 5.56
CA LEU A 155 11.22 -12.28 5.52
C LEU A 155 11.61 -11.84 4.11
N GLU A 156 11.38 -12.68 3.09
CA GLU A 156 11.80 -12.40 1.72
C GLU A 156 11.34 -11.02 1.20
N ILE A 157 10.09 -10.65 1.47
CA ILE A 157 9.56 -9.35 1.05
C ILE A 157 10.13 -8.19 1.87
N VAL A 158 10.34 -8.39 3.18
CA VAL A 158 10.99 -7.40 4.05
C VAL A 158 12.43 -7.17 3.59
N VAL A 159 13.16 -8.24 3.28
CA VAL A 159 14.52 -8.18 2.74
C VAL A 159 14.54 -7.45 1.42
N LYS A 160 13.66 -7.81 0.48
CA LYS A 160 13.58 -7.15 -0.82
C LYS A 160 13.33 -5.64 -0.69
N ALA A 161 12.46 -5.24 0.23
CA ALA A 161 12.14 -3.84 0.49
C ALA A 161 13.37 -3.04 0.96
N PHE A 162 14.14 -3.57 1.91
CA PHE A 162 15.27 -2.85 2.51
C PHE A 162 16.61 -3.02 1.77
N SER A 163 16.73 -4.01 0.90
CA SER A 163 17.89 -4.17 0.02
C SER A 163 17.86 -3.25 -1.21
N ALA A 164 16.90 -2.32 -1.31
CA ALA A 164 16.67 -1.46 -2.47
C ALA A 164 16.47 -2.25 -3.79
N ASN A 165 15.94 -3.47 -3.68
CA ASN A 165 15.72 -4.40 -4.80
C ASN A 165 14.28 -4.34 -5.34
N PHE A 166 13.53 -3.31 -4.98
CA PHE A 166 12.29 -3.01 -5.68
C PHE A 166 12.58 -2.33 -7.02
N VAL A 167 11.66 -2.52 -7.96
CA VAL A 167 11.71 -1.97 -9.33
C VAL A 167 11.88 -0.45 -9.34
N ILE A 168 11.40 0.25 -8.31
CA ILE A 168 11.71 1.66 -8.04
C ILE A 168 12.44 1.75 -6.68
N PRO A 169 13.78 1.82 -6.67
CA PRO A 169 14.56 1.88 -5.43
C PRO A 169 14.29 3.15 -4.60
N ASP A 170 14.33 4.33 -5.23
CA ASP A 170 13.98 5.61 -4.59
C ASP A 170 12.50 5.94 -4.82
N PHE A 171 11.63 5.22 -4.09
CA PHE A 171 10.19 5.42 -4.22
C PHE A 171 9.75 6.80 -3.73
N GLN A 172 10.42 7.38 -2.74
CA GLN A 172 10.07 8.72 -2.22
C GLN A 172 10.40 9.82 -3.23
N GLY A 173 11.57 9.76 -3.87
CA GLY A 173 11.92 10.66 -4.97
C GLY A 173 10.96 10.53 -6.15
N PHE A 174 10.60 9.29 -6.51
CA PHE A 174 9.58 9.02 -7.54
C PHE A 174 8.22 9.64 -7.19
N CYS A 175 7.73 9.46 -5.95
CA CYS A 175 6.46 10.04 -5.51
C CYS A 175 6.44 11.57 -5.65
N LYS A 176 7.54 12.26 -5.33
CA LYS A 176 7.65 13.72 -5.50
C LYS A 176 7.49 14.13 -6.96
N GLN A 177 8.13 13.42 -7.89
CA GLN A 177 7.98 13.71 -9.32
C GLN A 177 6.54 13.45 -9.80
N MET A 178 5.91 12.38 -9.31
CA MET A 178 4.51 12.08 -9.63
C MET A 178 3.56 13.16 -9.08
N GLU A 179 3.83 13.70 -7.90
CA GLU A 179 3.09 14.83 -7.33
C GLU A 179 3.21 16.10 -8.19
N GLU A 180 4.40 16.41 -8.71
CA GLU A 180 4.58 17.52 -9.64
C GLU A 180 3.77 17.34 -10.93
N ILE A 181 3.76 16.13 -11.50
CA ILE A 181 2.96 15.80 -12.69
C ILE A 181 1.47 15.92 -12.37
N TYR A 182 1.03 15.37 -11.25
CA TYR A 182 -0.36 15.46 -10.78
C TYR A 182 -0.82 16.91 -10.71
N ASN A 183 -0.03 17.79 -10.09
CA ASN A 183 -0.36 19.21 -9.93
C ASN A 183 -0.40 19.95 -11.27
N LYS A 184 0.54 19.66 -12.18
CA LYS A 184 0.53 20.23 -13.54
C LYS A 184 -0.73 19.84 -14.32
N CYS A 185 -1.13 18.57 -14.23
CA CYS A 185 -2.33 18.07 -14.91
C CYS A 185 -3.63 18.56 -14.26
N TYR A 186 -3.67 18.67 -12.93
CA TYR A 186 -4.84 19.13 -12.18
C TYR A 186 -5.29 20.54 -12.59
N ALA A 187 -4.36 21.41 -13.00
CA ALA A 187 -4.66 22.75 -13.48
C ALA A 187 -5.45 22.78 -14.81
N ASN A 188 -5.56 21.65 -15.52
CA ASN A 188 -6.33 21.57 -16.75
C ASN A 188 -7.82 21.31 -16.46
N HIS A 189 -8.63 22.37 -16.52
CA HIS A 189 -10.09 22.31 -16.34
C HIS A 189 -10.88 22.23 -17.67
N SER A 190 -10.21 21.91 -18.78
CA SER A 190 -10.87 21.74 -20.07
C SER A 190 -11.62 20.40 -20.17
N GLY A 191 -12.47 20.27 -21.20
CA GLY A 191 -13.29 19.07 -21.41
C GLY A 191 -14.69 19.19 -20.80
N LYS A 192 -15.52 18.17 -21.05
CA LYS A 192 -16.88 18.06 -20.49
C LYS A 192 -17.16 16.60 -20.13
N PRO A 193 -17.85 16.32 -19.01
CA PRO A 193 -18.34 14.98 -18.71
C PRO A 193 -19.19 14.41 -19.86
N ALA A 194 -19.17 13.08 -20.02
CA ALA A 194 -19.97 12.40 -21.03
C ALA A 194 -21.47 12.60 -20.75
N GLN A 195 -22.17 13.30 -21.66
CA GLN A 195 -23.58 13.67 -21.45
C GLN A 195 -24.58 12.64 -21.99
N TYR A 196 -24.16 11.73 -22.87
CA TYR A 196 -25.04 10.76 -23.52
C TYR A 196 -25.45 9.59 -22.60
N ILE A 197 -24.76 9.41 -21.45
CA ILE A 197 -25.14 8.45 -20.41
C ILE A 197 -25.50 9.24 -19.15
N PRO A 198 -26.77 9.27 -18.71
CA PRO A 198 -27.23 10.09 -17.58
C PRO A 198 -26.46 9.86 -16.28
N GLN A 199 -26.00 8.63 -16.04
CA GLN A 199 -25.21 8.27 -14.86
C GLN A 199 -23.81 8.92 -14.91
N LEU A 200 -23.21 9.05 -16.09
CA LEU A 200 -21.90 9.68 -16.26
C LEU A 200 -21.98 11.21 -16.18
N ALA A 201 -23.11 11.78 -16.61
CA ALA A 201 -23.35 13.21 -16.56
C ALA A 201 -23.43 13.78 -15.12
N ARG A 202 -23.66 12.93 -14.12
CA ARG A 202 -23.76 13.33 -12.70
C ARG A 202 -22.41 13.39 -11.96
N TYR A 203 -21.32 12.92 -12.56
CA TYR A 203 -20.02 13.00 -11.91
C TYR A 203 -19.53 14.44 -11.82
N ASP A 204 -18.87 14.76 -10.70
CA ASP A 204 -18.24 16.05 -10.51
C ASP A 204 -17.07 16.20 -11.51
N SER A 205 -17.13 17.23 -12.35
CA SER A 205 -16.08 17.54 -13.32
C SER A 205 -14.77 17.96 -12.68
N LYS A 206 -14.77 18.24 -11.37
CA LYS A 206 -13.56 18.56 -10.59
C LYS A 206 -12.88 17.34 -9.99
N SER A 207 -13.51 16.16 -10.03
CA SER A 207 -12.90 14.96 -9.48
C SER A 207 -11.63 14.59 -10.25
N TRP A 208 -10.52 14.47 -9.53
CA TRP A 208 -9.21 14.15 -10.10
C TRP A 208 -8.44 13.25 -9.15
N GLY A 209 -7.98 12.10 -9.66
CA GLY A 209 -7.31 11.10 -8.86
C GLY A 209 -6.24 10.39 -9.66
N MET A 210 -5.13 10.08 -9.00
CA MET A 210 -4.03 9.31 -9.55
C MET A 210 -3.62 8.24 -8.55
N ALA A 211 -3.63 6.98 -8.99
CA ALA A 211 -3.18 5.84 -8.19
C ALA A 211 -2.11 5.05 -8.95
N ILE A 212 -1.03 4.69 -8.26
CA ILE A 212 0.12 3.96 -8.79
C ILE A 212 0.30 2.68 -7.99
N CYS A 213 0.56 1.58 -8.68
CA CYS A 213 0.98 0.31 -8.11
C CYS A 213 2.09 -0.27 -8.99
N THR A 214 3.27 -0.49 -8.45
CA THR A 214 4.37 -1.14 -9.18
C THR A 214 4.20 -2.67 -9.18
N VAL A 215 4.96 -3.36 -10.03
CA VAL A 215 4.98 -4.84 -10.05
C VAL A 215 5.46 -5.46 -8.73
N ASP A 216 6.21 -4.70 -7.93
CA ASP A 216 6.64 -5.11 -6.60
C ASP A 216 5.64 -4.76 -5.49
N GLY A 217 4.52 -4.11 -5.85
CA GLY A 217 3.46 -3.72 -4.93
C GLY A 217 3.72 -2.42 -4.18
N GLN A 218 4.67 -1.59 -4.62
CA GLN A 218 4.83 -0.24 -4.10
C GLN A 218 3.66 0.62 -4.57
N ARG A 219 3.06 1.42 -3.68
CA ARG A 219 1.83 2.15 -3.97
C ARG A 219 1.92 3.61 -3.55
N PHE A 220 1.41 4.48 -4.42
CA PHE A 220 1.29 5.92 -4.20
C PHE A 220 -0.06 6.40 -4.76
N SER A 221 -0.69 7.37 -4.12
CA SER A 221 -2.00 7.87 -4.55
C SER A 221 -2.19 9.33 -4.16
N LEU A 222 -2.84 10.10 -5.03
CA LEU A 222 -3.17 11.52 -4.83
C LEU A 222 -4.58 11.81 -5.35
N GLY A 223 -5.33 12.67 -4.65
CA GLY A 223 -6.68 13.10 -5.05
C GLY A 223 -7.79 12.09 -4.74
N ASP A 224 -8.85 12.10 -5.55
CA ASP A 224 -10.12 11.40 -5.34
C ASP A 224 -10.05 9.89 -5.69
N VAL A 225 -9.02 9.20 -5.20
CA VAL A 225 -8.72 7.81 -5.60
C VAL A 225 -9.65 6.75 -5.04
N GLU A 226 -10.40 7.08 -3.98
CA GLU A 226 -11.38 6.18 -3.36
C GLU A 226 -12.81 6.43 -3.87
N VAL A 227 -13.00 7.38 -4.81
CA VAL A 227 -14.30 7.64 -5.42
C VAL A 227 -14.57 6.58 -6.50
N PRO A 228 -15.59 5.73 -6.34
CA PRO A 228 -15.86 4.68 -7.32
C PRO A 228 -16.45 5.24 -8.61
N PHE A 229 -15.95 4.75 -9.74
CA PHE A 229 -16.49 5.03 -11.07
C PHE A 229 -16.53 3.77 -11.93
N THR A 230 -17.35 3.80 -12.97
CA THR A 230 -17.49 2.67 -13.89
C THR A 230 -16.24 2.53 -14.76
N ILE A 231 -15.74 1.30 -14.94
CA ILE A 231 -14.52 1.04 -15.72
C ILE A 231 -14.66 1.36 -17.23
N GLN A 232 -15.88 1.36 -17.78
CA GLN A 232 -16.17 1.67 -19.19
C GLN A 232 -15.25 0.90 -20.16
N SER A 233 -14.78 1.53 -21.24
CA SER A 233 -13.91 0.89 -22.24
C SER A 233 -12.59 0.35 -21.68
N CYS A 234 -12.16 0.75 -20.48
CA CYS A 234 -10.98 0.17 -19.84
C CYS A 234 -11.18 -1.31 -19.44
N SER A 235 -12.41 -1.85 -19.50
CA SER A 235 -12.65 -3.29 -19.31
C SER A 235 -12.22 -4.15 -20.50
N LYS A 236 -12.17 -3.60 -21.71
CA LYS A 236 -11.94 -4.38 -22.94
C LYS A 236 -10.64 -5.19 -22.91
N PRO A 237 -9.48 -4.62 -22.51
CA PRO A 237 -8.24 -5.40 -22.40
C PRO A 237 -8.32 -6.54 -21.37
N LEU A 238 -9.03 -6.33 -20.26
CA LEU A 238 -9.21 -7.34 -19.21
C LEU A 238 -10.10 -8.49 -19.71
N THR A 239 -11.20 -8.17 -20.39
CA THR A 239 -12.07 -9.17 -21.03
C THR A 239 -11.32 -9.96 -22.09
N TYR A 240 -10.51 -9.29 -22.91
CA TYR A 240 -9.68 -9.94 -23.92
C TYR A 240 -8.64 -10.88 -23.31
N ALA A 241 -7.89 -10.43 -22.30
CA ALA A 241 -6.93 -11.27 -21.58
C ALA A 241 -7.59 -12.50 -20.93
N THR A 242 -8.81 -12.34 -20.39
CA THR A 242 -9.58 -13.46 -19.84
C THR A 242 -9.99 -14.43 -20.94
N GLY A 243 -10.46 -13.94 -22.09
CA GLY A 243 -10.80 -14.75 -23.26
C GLY A 243 -9.60 -15.56 -23.78
N LEU A 244 -8.43 -14.92 -23.87
CA LEU A 244 -7.18 -15.58 -24.22
C LEU A 244 -6.78 -16.68 -23.22
N ALA A 245 -6.89 -16.40 -21.92
CA ALA A 245 -6.53 -17.36 -20.88
C ALA A 245 -7.43 -18.61 -20.89
N VAL A 246 -8.71 -18.45 -21.28
CA VAL A 246 -9.68 -19.54 -21.30
C VAL A 246 -9.64 -20.33 -22.62
N ASN A 247 -9.56 -19.65 -23.76
CA ASN A 247 -9.74 -20.28 -25.07
C ASN A 247 -8.45 -20.41 -25.90
N GLY A 248 -7.37 -19.75 -25.48
CA GLY A 248 -6.13 -19.66 -26.25
C GLY A 248 -6.18 -18.61 -27.36
N CYS A 249 -5.00 -18.31 -27.89
CA CYS A 249 -4.78 -17.28 -28.90
C CYS A 249 -5.48 -17.63 -30.23
N ASP A 250 -5.24 -18.84 -30.73
CA ASP A 250 -5.71 -19.28 -32.05
C ASP A 250 -7.24 -19.23 -32.15
N TYR A 251 -7.94 -19.70 -31.12
CA TYR A 251 -9.40 -19.66 -31.09
C TYR A 251 -9.93 -18.22 -31.03
N MET A 252 -9.37 -17.38 -30.16
CA MET A 252 -9.83 -16.00 -29.99
C MET A 252 -9.71 -15.20 -31.29
N HIS A 253 -8.62 -15.39 -32.03
CA HIS A 253 -8.34 -14.64 -33.24
C HIS A 253 -9.11 -15.08 -34.48
N ASN A 254 -9.88 -16.16 -34.39
CA ASN A 254 -10.93 -16.44 -35.38
C ASN A 254 -12.10 -15.43 -35.32
N TYR A 255 -12.20 -14.65 -34.23
CA TYR A 255 -13.33 -13.73 -34.00
C TYR A 255 -12.91 -12.26 -33.86
N VAL A 256 -11.66 -11.98 -33.50
CA VAL A 256 -11.17 -10.61 -33.31
C VAL A 256 -9.77 -10.44 -33.91
N GLY A 257 -9.59 -9.40 -34.71
CA GLY A 257 -8.30 -9.04 -35.30
C GLY A 257 -7.28 -8.52 -34.28
N MET A 258 -6.01 -8.52 -34.70
CA MET A 258 -4.88 -8.05 -33.88
C MET A 258 -4.40 -6.64 -34.24
N GLU A 259 -4.77 -6.16 -35.42
CA GLU A 259 -4.26 -4.90 -35.96
C GLU A 259 -5.16 -3.71 -35.58
N PRO A 260 -4.58 -2.52 -35.35
CA PRO A 260 -5.36 -1.31 -35.17
C PRO A 260 -6.08 -0.95 -36.48
N SER A 261 -7.34 -0.54 -36.40
CA SER A 261 -8.13 -0.21 -37.58
C SER A 261 -7.61 1.02 -38.35
N GLY A 262 -6.87 1.91 -37.69
CA GLY A 262 -6.50 3.22 -38.23
C GLY A 262 -7.67 4.19 -38.41
N ARG A 263 -8.86 3.87 -37.88
CA ARG A 263 -10.12 4.63 -38.06
C ARG A 263 -10.71 5.12 -36.74
N TYR A 264 -11.70 6.01 -36.81
CA TYR A 264 -12.37 6.52 -35.61
C TYR A 264 -13.20 5.44 -34.90
N PHE A 265 -13.30 5.54 -33.58
CA PHE A 265 -13.94 4.54 -32.71
C PHE A 265 -15.42 4.26 -33.02
N ASN A 266 -16.14 5.22 -33.61
CA ASN A 266 -17.58 5.09 -33.90
C ASN A 266 -17.89 4.58 -35.32
N GLU A 267 -16.87 4.20 -36.09
CA GLU A 267 -17.08 3.63 -37.42
C GLU A 267 -17.42 2.14 -37.30
N LEU A 268 -18.62 1.76 -37.76
CA LEU A 268 -19.05 0.36 -37.86
C LEU A 268 -18.43 -0.27 -39.11
N VAL A 269 -17.19 -0.72 -39.00
CA VAL A 269 -16.44 -1.37 -40.09
C VAL A 269 -15.81 -2.66 -39.58
N LEU A 270 -16.01 -3.74 -40.32
CA LEU A 270 -15.32 -5.02 -40.12
C LEU A 270 -14.12 -5.09 -41.06
N ASP A 271 -13.05 -5.75 -40.63
CA ASP A 271 -11.93 -6.06 -41.50
C ASP A 271 -12.36 -7.10 -42.55
N TYR A 272 -11.71 -7.08 -43.72
CA TYR A 272 -12.02 -7.96 -44.85
C TYR A 272 -11.42 -9.37 -44.71
N SER A 273 -10.69 -9.62 -43.62
CA SER A 273 -10.06 -10.91 -43.29
C SER A 273 -11.09 -11.93 -42.79
N SER A 274 -11.96 -12.39 -43.70
CA SER A 274 -12.77 -13.58 -43.51
C SER A 274 -12.15 -14.72 -44.32
N GLU A 275 -11.06 -15.29 -43.81
CA GLU A 275 -10.56 -16.61 -44.22
C GLU A 275 -10.88 -17.65 -43.15
#